data_AF-A0A318ETD9-F1
#
_entry.id   AF-A0A318ETD9-F1
#
_cell.length_a   1.000
_cell.length_b   1.000
_cell.length_c   1.000
_cell.angle_alpha   90.00
_cell.angle_beta   90.00
_cell.angle_gamma   90.00
#
_symmetry.space_group_name_H-M   'P 1'
#
loop_
_entity.id
_entity.type
_entity.pdbx_description
1 polymer ?
#
loop_
_entity_poly.entity_id
_entity_poly.type
_entity_poly.pdbx_seq_one_letter_code
_entity_poly.pdbx_strand_id
1 'polypeptide(L)'
;MSKSNISLLETAHFRFALIAPVIQGTYSDTSASAYYRRVTKKPLTLPDGSLFHYQPGTLEKWVEYYKKGGMDGLMPKVRSDKGSTRTLTDTAICTVLI
;
A
#
# COMPACT_ATOMS: atom_id res chain seq x y z
N MET A 1 17.50 0.40 -15.09
CA MET A 1 16.89 -0.56 -14.14
C MET A 1 15.40 -0.62 -14.45
N SER A 2 14.96 -1.67 -15.15
CA SER A 2 13.60 -1.80 -15.68
C SER A 2 12.61 -1.81 -14.52
N LYS A 3 11.64 -0.88 -14.51
CA LYS A 3 10.51 -0.97 -13.56
C LYS A 3 9.72 -2.19 -13.99
N SER A 4 9.76 -3.26 -13.21
CA SER A 4 8.88 -4.41 -13.45
C SER A 4 7.45 -3.88 -13.32
N ASN A 5 6.69 -3.95 -14.41
CA ASN A 5 5.27 -3.62 -14.38
C ASN A 5 4.57 -4.73 -13.61
N ILE A 6 4.50 -4.59 -12.29
CA ILE A 6 3.72 -5.50 -11.44
C ILE A 6 2.28 -5.46 -11.94
N SER A 7 1.70 -6.61 -12.28
CA SER A 7 0.30 -6.65 -12.69
C SER A 7 -0.62 -6.31 -11.51
N LEU A 8 -1.77 -5.71 -11.81
CA LEU A 8 -2.78 -5.38 -10.80
C LEU A 8 -3.20 -6.64 -10.03
N LEU A 9 -3.25 -7.78 -10.73
CA LEU A 9 -3.62 -9.08 -10.20
C LEU A 9 -2.54 -9.65 -9.25
N GLU A 10 -1.26 -9.60 -9.62
CA GLU A 10 -0.17 -10.03 -8.74
C GLU A 10 -0.14 -9.22 -7.44
N THR A 11 -0.40 -7.91 -7.53
CA THR A 11 -0.52 -7.07 -6.34
C THR A 11 -1.71 -7.48 -5.48
N ALA A 12 -2.87 -7.76 -6.09
CA ALA A 12 -4.06 -8.20 -5.37
C ALA A 12 -3.82 -9.56 -4.67
N HIS A 13 -3.22 -10.54 -5.37
CA HIS A 13 -2.85 -11.83 -4.80
C HIS A 13 -1.86 -11.70 -3.66
N PHE A 14 -0.82 -10.87 -3.81
CA PHE A 14 0.15 -10.60 -2.75
C PHE A 14 -0.54 -10.04 -1.50
N ARG A 15 -1.40 -9.02 -1.67
CA ARG A 15 -2.18 -8.45 -0.57
C ARG A 15 -3.07 -9.49 0.08
N PHE A 16 -3.76 -10.29 -0.72
CA PHE A 16 -4.65 -11.35 -0.25
C PHE A 16 -3.89 -12.38 0.58
N ALA A 17 -2.72 -12.84 0.11
CA ALA A 17 -1.90 -13.81 0.84
C ALA A 17 -1.53 -13.34 2.26
N LEU A 18 -1.30 -12.03 2.44
CA LEU A 18 -0.98 -11.45 3.75
C LEU A 18 -2.19 -11.41 4.70
N ILE A 19 -3.39 -11.19 4.17
CA ILE A 19 -4.61 -11.03 4.97
C ILE A 19 -5.46 -12.29 5.09
N ALA A 20 -5.22 -13.29 4.24
CA ALA A 20 -5.96 -14.54 4.20
C ALA A 20 -6.03 -15.24 5.57
N PRO A 21 -4.93 -15.32 6.37
CA PRO A 21 -5.01 -15.92 7.69
C PRO A 21 -5.97 -15.19 8.64
N VAL A 22 -6.11 -13.88 8.50
CA VAL A 22 -7.05 -13.09 9.31
C VAL A 22 -8.49 -13.26 8.83
N ILE A 23 -8.71 -13.31 7.51
CA ILE A 23 -10.03 -13.57 6.94
C ILE A 23 -10.54 -14.96 7.34
N GLN A 24 -9.66 -15.95 7.28
CA GLN A 24 -9.98 -17.35 7.60
C GLN A 24 -9.99 -17.63 9.11
N GLY A 25 -9.47 -16.72 9.94
CA GLY A 25 -9.34 -16.92 11.38
C GLY A 25 -8.28 -17.96 11.77
N THR A 26 -7.30 -18.22 10.90
CA THR A 26 -6.25 -19.23 11.07
C THR A 26 -4.95 -18.67 11.64
N TYR A 27 -4.94 -17.42 12.09
CA TYR A 27 -3.77 -16.81 12.73
C TYR A 27 -3.61 -17.29 14.18
N SER A 28 -2.37 -17.48 14.60
CA SER A 28 -2.00 -18.01 15.92
C SER A 28 -1.83 -16.96 17.02
N ASP A 29 -1.92 -15.68 16.69
CA ASP A 29 -1.74 -14.58 17.64
C ASP A 29 -3.02 -14.27 18.42
N THR A 30 -2.88 -13.59 19.57
CA THR A 30 -3.98 -13.18 20.44
C THR A 30 -5.00 -12.26 19.76
N SER A 31 -4.60 -11.53 18.73
CA SER A 31 -5.50 -10.66 17.95
C SER A 31 -4.95 -10.40 16.53
N ALA A 32 -5.83 -10.00 15.61
CA ALA A 32 -5.44 -9.62 14.25
C ALA A 32 -4.37 -8.50 14.24
N SER A 33 -4.45 -7.52 15.16
CA SER A 33 -3.45 -6.45 15.27
C SER A 33 -2.08 -6.97 15.72
N ALA A 34 -2.03 -8.00 16.58
CA ALA A 34 -0.78 -8.65 16.95
C ALA A 34 -0.17 -9.42 15.77
N TYR A 35 -1.02 -10.11 14.99
CA TYR A 35 -0.61 -10.74 13.73
C TYR A 35 0.01 -9.73 12.76
N TYR A 36 -0.65 -8.60 12.50
CA TYR A 36 -0.12 -7.57 11.60
C TYR A 36 1.24 -7.07 12.07
N ARG A 37 1.38 -6.74 13.36
CA ARG A 37 2.66 -6.26 13.92
C ARG A 37 3.79 -7.28 13.77
N ARG A 38 3.49 -8.57 13.89
CA ARG A 38 4.45 -9.65 13.68
C ARG A 38 4.89 -9.75 12.23
N VAL A 39 3.93 -9.76 11.30
CA VAL A 39 4.18 -9.89 9.85
C VAL A 39 4.93 -8.68 9.31
N THR A 40 4.58 -7.48 9.75
CA THR A 40 5.25 -6.25 9.32
C THR A 40 6.54 -5.96 10.07
N LYS A 41 6.94 -6.77 11.06
CA LYS A 41 8.22 -6.56 11.79
C LYS A 41 9.43 -6.65 10.86
N LYS A 42 9.33 -7.47 9.81
CA LYS A 42 10.35 -7.63 8.78
C LYS A 42 9.87 -6.99 7.47
N PRO A 43 10.78 -6.48 6.63
CA PRO A 43 10.41 -6.05 5.29
C PRO A 43 9.81 -7.22 4.50
N LEU A 44 8.77 -6.93 3.74
CA LEU A 44 8.06 -7.90 2.91
C LEU A 44 8.56 -7.83 1.47
N THR A 45 8.73 -8.99 0.85
CA THR A 45 9.14 -9.10 -0.55
C THR A 45 7.92 -8.85 -1.43
N LEU A 46 7.95 -7.75 -2.17
CA LEU A 46 6.96 -7.43 -3.19
C LEU A 46 7.09 -8.42 -4.36
N PRO A 47 6.04 -8.59 -5.18
CA PRO A 47 6.11 -9.41 -6.40
C PRO A 47 7.19 -8.96 -7.40
N ASP A 48 7.63 -7.70 -7.32
CA ASP A 48 8.78 -7.14 -8.07
C ASP A 48 10.15 -7.58 -7.52
N GLY A 49 10.19 -8.29 -6.39
CA GLY A 49 11.41 -8.69 -5.70
C GLY A 49 11.99 -7.60 -4.79
N SER A 50 11.45 -6.37 -4.86
CA SER A 50 11.81 -5.30 -3.94
C SER A 50 11.30 -5.55 -2.52
N LEU A 51 12.07 -5.12 -1.52
CA LEU A 51 11.71 -5.22 -0.11
C LEU A 51 11.01 -3.93 0.33
N PHE A 52 9.84 -4.05 0.94
CA PHE A 52 9.08 -2.91 1.44
C PHE A 52 8.56 -3.14 2.86
N HIS A 53 8.64 -2.10 3.69
CA HIS A 53 8.14 -2.14 5.07
C HIS A 53 6.74 -1.52 5.15
N TYR A 54 5.73 -2.38 5.29
CA TYR A 54 4.35 -1.92 5.46
C TYR A 54 4.02 -1.62 6.91
N GLN A 55 3.14 -0.64 7.14
CA GLN A 55 2.61 -0.41 8.48
C GLN A 55 1.49 -1.42 8.79
N PRO A 56 1.31 -1.87 10.05
CA PRO A 56 0.24 -2.78 10.44
C PRO A 56 -1.16 -2.30 10.00
N GLY A 57 -1.43 -1.00 10.13
CA GLY A 57 -2.72 -0.41 9.71
C GLY A 57 -2.98 -0.46 8.20
N THR A 58 -1.95 -0.70 7.37
CA THR A 58 -2.14 -0.94 5.93
C THR A 58 -2.80 -2.30 5.69
N LEU A 59 -2.40 -3.34 6.42
CA LEU A 59 -2.97 -4.68 6.29
C LEU A 59 -4.42 -4.69 6.80
N GLU A 60 -4.70 -3.97 7.88
CA GLU A 60 -6.06 -3.78 8.41
C GLU A 60 -6.99 -3.17 7.36
N LYS A 61 -6.56 -2.11 6.68
CA LYS A 61 -7.32 -1.51 5.56
C LYS A 61 -7.55 -2.49 4.42
N TRP A 62 -6.57 -3.33 4.08
CA TRP A 62 -6.75 -4.36 3.05
C TRP A 62 -7.81 -5.40 3.45
N VAL A 63 -7.87 -5.80 4.72
CA VAL A 63 -8.97 -6.65 5.21
C VAL A 63 -10.32 -5.98 5.03
N GLU A 64 -10.45 -4.70 5.37
CA GLU A 64 -11.69 -3.97 5.13
C GLU A 64 -12.07 -3.89 3.65
N TYR A 65 -11.11 -3.58 2.78
CA TYR A 65 -11.36 -3.50 1.34
C TYR A 65 -11.78 -4.85 0.77
N TYR A 66 -11.15 -5.93 1.22
CA TYR A 66 -11.55 -7.28 0.84
C TYR A 66 -12.97 -7.61 1.33
N LYS A 67 -13.32 -7.27 2.57
CA LYS A 67 -14.68 -7.47 3.09
C LYS A 67 -15.74 -6.68 2.31
N LYS A 68 -15.39 -5.49 1.82
CA LYS A 68 -16.30 -4.60 1.08
C LYS A 68 -16.42 -4.94 -0.40
N GLY A 69 -15.35 -5.42 -1.03
CA GLY A 69 -15.26 -5.58 -2.50
C GLY A 69 -14.49 -6.78 -2.99
N GLY A 70 -14.24 -7.78 -2.13
CA GLY A 70 -13.53 -9.01 -2.50
C GLY A 70 -12.12 -8.76 -3.06
N MET A 71 -11.76 -9.53 -4.08
CA MET A 71 -10.48 -9.41 -4.76
C MET A 71 -10.32 -8.07 -5.50
N ASP A 72 -11.40 -7.53 -6.07
CA ASP A 72 -11.39 -6.21 -6.73
C ASP A 72 -11.04 -5.09 -5.74
N GLY A 73 -11.49 -5.20 -4.49
CA GLY A 73 -11.12 -4.28 -3.41
C GLY A 73 -9.61 -4.27 -3.10
N LEU A 74 -8.90 -5.36 -3.41
CA LEU A 74 -7.46 -5.47 -3.21
C LEU A 74 -6.64 -5.03 -4.41
N MET A 75 -7.25 -4.84 -5.58
CA MET A 75 -6.52 -4.34 -6.74
C MET A 75 -5.92 -2.96 -6.44
N PRO A 76 -4.68 -2.69 -6.87
CA PRO A 76 -4.10 -1.37 -6.70
C PRO A 76 -4.89 -0.38 -7.56
N LYS A 77 -5.70 0.44 -6.89
CA LYS A 77 -6.41 1.53 -7.55
C LYS A 77 -5.40 2.56 -8.03
N VAL A 78 -5.50 2.94 -9.31
CA VAL A 78 -4.77 4.09 -9.82
C VAL A 78 -5.28 5.31 -9.04
N ARG A 79 -4.44 5.84 -8.16
CA ARG A 79 -4.68 7.11 -7.48
C ARG A 79 -4.83 8.20 -8.55
N SER A 80 -6.00 8.82 -8.64
CA SER A 80 -6.24 10.00 -9.48
C SER A 80 -5.42 11.23 -9.06
N ASP A 81 -4.72 11.17 -7.93
CA ASP A 81 -3.74 12.17 -7.46
C ASP A 81 -2.41 12.13 -8.27
N LYS A 82 -2.52 11.96 -9.59
CA LYS A 82 -1.45 12.21 -10.56
C LYS A 82 -1.83 13.48 -11.32
N GLY A 83 -1.71 14.63 -10.67
CA GLY A 83 -1.95 15.89 -11.36
C GLY A 83 -2.37 17.04 -10.46
N SER A 84 -1.60 17.32 -9.42
CA SER A 84 -1.41 18.73 -9.04
C SER A 84 -0.10 18.84 -8.27
N THR A 85 1.01 18.82 -9.01
CA THR A 85 2.14 19.64 -8.60
C THR A 85 1.56 21.02 -8.37
N ARG A 86 1.52 21.46 -7.11
CA ARG A 86 1.36 22.87 -6.81
C ARG A 86 2.64 23.50 -7.37
N THR A 87 2.62 23.90 -8.63
CA THR A 87 3.57 24.88 -9.14
C THR A 87 3.38 26.08 -8.22
N LEU A 88 4.26 26.21 -7.23
CA LEU A 88 4.55 27.52 -6.66
C LEU A 88 5.06 28.31 -7.86
N THR A 89 4.20 29.13 -8.45
CA THR A 89 4.66 30.19 -9.35
C THR A 89 5.58 31.05 -8.51
N ASP A 90 6.88 30.89 -8.73
CA ASP A 90 7.92 31.79 -8.30
C ASP A 90 7.76 33.10 -9.09
N THR A 91 6.76 33.89 -8.70
CA THR A 91 6.65 35.30 -9.10
C THR A 91 6.70 36.12 -7.82
N ALA A 92 7.85 36.03 -7.15
CA ALA A 92 8.34 37.06 -6.26
C ALA A 92 9.60 37.65 -6.90
N ILE A 93 9.44 38.22 -8.10
CA ILE A 93 10.50 39.05 -8.68
C ILE A 93 10.58 40.31 -7.83
N CYS A 94 11.69 40.40 -7.10
CA CYS A 94 12.18 41.59 -6.42
C CYS A 94 12.11 42.81 -7.36
N THR A 95 11.36 43.83 -6.95
CA THR A 95 11.64 45.21 -7.38
C THR A 95 11.88 46.04 -6.12
N VAL A 96 13.10 45.93 -5.59
CA VAL A 96 13.72 47.00 -4.80
C VAL A 96 14.89 47.49 -5.65
N LEU A 97 14.66 48.60 -6.34
CA LEU A 97 15.71 49.42 -6.90
C LEU A 97 15.24 50.88 -6.77
N ILE A 98 15.76 51.50 -5.69
CA ILE A 98 16.21 52.89 -5.53
C ILE A 98 15.30 53.98 -6.10
#